data_AF-A0A2V2NJ06-F1
#
_entry.id   AF-A0A2V2NJ06-F1
#
_cell.length_a   1.000
_cell.length_b   1.000
_cell.length_c   1.000
_cell.angle_alpha   90.00
_cell.angle_beta   90.00
_cell.angle_gamma   90.00
#
_symmetry.space_group_name_H-M   'P 1'
#
loop_
_entity.id
_entity.type
_entity.pdbx_description
1 polymer ?
#
loop_
_entity_poly.entity_id
_entity_poly.type
_entity_poly.pdbx_seq_one_letter_code
_entity_poly.pdbx_strand_id
1 'polypeptide(L)'
;MKHFRDLTYEDLNTWFGQKTVSRGKSYQKGGQVVNVYQIADDVLCGEVQGSELYHTVVSLSGNRTSTCSCPVEIDCKHGVALILEYLNQIKQGTTISKPPSNEYAKKYKPLLSSESESHDLPILSFQHEKPVTKDYLKTLSKDKLIDIILSSIEGSRNIEVYLDRRQKMEKSSPESSIDAIIAEIDEVTSEELDYSDWYDMDEDDAPDYSGILESFNVLLEEKRYADLIRLGLILLQKANHQVEMDDENGTISSRIYDCIAVVAEAIESSDLPQYQKLLYAIEFLQADEYSLADDIRDFFNRSHPESEWSKVADKLLKEQNSKKIKEGYPPSYRKKSQADWIEMALEKSGRTNEAIGFSRILAEKEGRILEFIELLDHTNHKREAIEWIKKTVNQKPQDPHRVVLFLHKMKKIFEESGDWLMMTALDTEDFFRDPRIGGYKQMIASAKKADIADSLMPYIQDYLKEGTIPSSAKNGSIIPGVLPETGVVLGNRYARVNPPVKPILLEIALDSNDPDGVLEWYDPNESRIRYGSITSPDDRIADVLAEKYPENAIDIWKKQATQIINMKVPDHYHFAVQYLMKIRDISVKTGKTAEFSEYLQNIKTEHARKKRFIQELSVLEGRTILEDI
;
A
#
# COMPACT_ATOMS: atom_id res chain seq x y z
N MET A 1 -17.72 6.11 41.48
CA MET A 1 -18.33 5.73 40.19
C MET A 1 -18.82 7.00 39.53
N LYS A 2 -18.53 7.23 38.25
CA LYS A 2 -19.10 8.37 37.52
C LYS A 2 -20.54 8.04 37.15
N HIS A 3 -21.48 8.92 37.46
CA HIS A 3 -22.85 8.80 36.96
C HIS A 3 -22.97 9.54 35.62
N PHE A 4 -23.96 9.20 34.81
CA PHE A 4 -24.24 9.94 33.56
C PHE A 4 -24.41 11.44 33.79
N ARG A 5 -24.92 11.84 34.97
CA ARG A 5 -25.13 13.24 35.37
C ARG A 5 -23.82 14.04 35.54
N ASP A 6 -22.71 13.35 35.78
CA ASP A 6 -21.39 13.98 36.01
C ASP A 6 -20.59 14.14 34.72
N LEU A 7 -21.12 13.68 33.57
CA LEU A 7 -20.42 13.74 32.30
C LEU A 7 -20.30 15.19 31.80
N THR A 8 -19.10 15.56 31.39
CA THR A 8 -18.83 16.81 30.67
C THR A 8 -18.72 16.55 29.16
N TYR A 9 -18.76 17.61 28.34
CA TYR A 9 -18.46 17.45 26.91
C TYR A 9 -17.00 17.02 26.65
N GLU A 10 -16.08 17.32 27.58
CA GLU A 10 -14.70 16.80 27.55
C GLU A 10 -14.69 15.28 27.69
N ASP A 11 -15.43 14.73 28.66
CA ASP A 11 -15.59 13.28 28.86
C ASP A 11 -16.13 12.58 27.60
N LEU A 12 -17.14 13.17 26.92
CA LEU A 12 -17.68 12.60 25.69
C LEU A 12 -16.70 12.72 24.52
N ASN A 13 -15.94 13.80 24.41
CA ASN A 13 -14.97 14.00 23.34
C ASN A 13 -13.77 13.05 23.49
N THR A 14 -13.29 12.81 24.71
CA THR A 14 -12.25 11.82 24.99
C THR A 14 -12.73 10.40 24.69
N TRP A 15 -14.01 10.12 24.91
CA TRP A 15 -14.58 8.80 24.67
C TRP A 15 -14.92 8.55 23.19
N PHE A 16 -15.81 9.33 22.58
CA PHE A 16 -16.36 9.07 21.24
C PHE A 16 -15.60 9.76 20.10
N GLY A 17 -14.73 10.72 20.43
CA GLY A 17 -14.16 11.65 19.46
C GLY A 17 -15.14 12.76 19.05
N GLN A 18 -14.60 13.97 18.84
CA GLN A 18 -15.40 15.18 18.67
C GLN A 18 -16.34 15.16 17.45
N LYS A 19 -15.92 14.56 16.31
CA LYS A 19 -16.77 14.43 15.11
C LYS A 19 -18.01 13.58 15.40
N THR A 20 -17.84 12.50 16.14
CA THR A 20 -18.94 11.61 16.56
C THR A 20 -19.85 12.34 17.54
N VAL A 21 -19.29 13.06 18.50
CA VAL A 21 -20.04 13.88 19.46
C VAL A 21 -20.89 14.94 18.74
N SER A 22 -20.31 15.66 17.78
CA SER A 22 -21.03 16.66 16.98
C SER A 22 -22.20 16.06 16.19
N ARG A 23 -22.00 14.90 15.55
CA ARG A 23 -23.09 14.20 14.85
C ARG A 23 -24.16 13.69 15.82
N GLY A 24 -23.77 13.19 16.99
CA GLY A 24 -24.70 12.76 18.03
C GLY A 24 -25.57 13.90 18.57
N LYS A 25 -24.99 15.09 18.77
CA LYS A 25 -25.74 16.32 19.11
C LYS A 25 -26.82 16.63 18.07
N SER A 26 -26.48 16.51 16.78
CA SER A 26 -27.45 16.75 15.69
C SER A 26 -28.59 15.73 15.69
N TYR A 27 -28.30 14.46 15.99
CA TYR A 27 -29.32 13.40 16.06
C TYR A 27 -30.30 13.64 17.21
N GLN A 28 -29.77 13.98 18.39
CA GLN A 28 -30.59 14.32 19.55
C GLN A 28 -31.46 15.57 19.28
N LYS A 29 -30.86 16.67 18.79
CA LYS A 29 -31.61 17.90 18.45
C LYS A 29 -32.61 17.71 17.32
N GLY A 30 -32.35 16.76 16.42
CA GLY A 30 -33.24 16.39 15.33
C GLY A 30 -34.42 15.51 15.75
N GLY A 31 -34.56 15.18 17.04
CA GLY A 31 -35.63 14.33 17.55
C GLY A 31 -35.52 12.87 17.08
N GLN A 32 -34.31 12.41 16.76
CA GLN A 32 -34.09 11.06 16.21
C GLN A 32 -33.97 9.99 17.29
N VAL A 33 -33.94 10.36 18.57
CA VAL A 33 -33.98 9.40 19.68
C VAL A 33 -35.44 9.07 19.97
N VAL A 34 -35.84 7.84 19.66
CA VAL A 34 -37.23 7.38 19.73
C VAL A 34 -37.58 6.96 21.15
N ASN A 35 -36.70 6.18 21.78
CA ASN A 35 -36.90 5.63 23.11
C ASN A 35 -35.63 5.71 23.94
N VAL A 36 -35.78 6.04 25.22
CA VAL A 36 -34.70 6.06 26.23
C VAL A 36 -35.16 5.26 27.44
N TYR A 37 -34.33 4.29 27.84
CA TYR A 37 -34.55 3.46 29.01
C TYR A 37 -33.30 3.40 29.88
N GLN A 38 -33.51 3.23 31.18
CA GLN A 38 -32.45 3.06 32.15
C GLN A 38 -32.54 1.66 32.76
N ILE A 39 -31.48 0.87 32.60
CA ILE A 39 -31.41 -0.50 33.13
C ILE A 39 -30.80 -0.50 34.54
N ALA A 40 -29.74 0.29 34.72
CA ALA A 40 -29.03 0.54 35.97
C ALA A 40 -28.54 2.00 36.02
N ASP A 41 -27.99 2.43 37.16
CA ASP A 41 -27.47 3.80 37.32
C ASP A 41 -26.36 4.17 36.32
N ASP A 42 -25.66 3.16 35.83
CA ASP A 42 -24.53 3.21 34.91
C ASP A 42 -24.81 2.55 33.55
N VAL A 43 -26.03 2.09 33.27
CA VAL A 43 -26.39 1.45 31.99
C VAL A 43 -27.69 2.01 31.40
N LEU A 44 -27.59 2.55 30.17
CA LEU A 44 -28.70 3.04 29.36
C LEU A 44 -28.92 2.16 28.13
N CYS A 45 -30.17 2.06 27.68
CA CYS A 45 -30.47 1.53 26.36
C CYS A 45 -31.58 2.33 25.68
N GLY A 46 -31.63 2.28 24.36
CA GLY A 46 -32.63 3.05 23.60
C GLY A 46 -32.64 2.74 22.13
N GLU A 47 -33.53 3.45 21.42
CA GLU A 47 -33.70 3.34 19.98
C GLU A 47 -33.42 4.70 19.33
N VAL A 48 -32.54 4.71 18.33
CA VAL A 48 -32.13 5.92 17.62
C VAL A 48 -32.33 5.72 16.12
N GLN A 49 -33.12 6.59 15.52
CA GLN A 49 -33.44 6.59 14.10
C GLN A 49 -32.25 7.11 13.28
N GLY A 50 -31.73 6.26 12.39
CA GLY A 50 -30.76 6.62 11.35
C GLY A 50 -31.33 6.32 9.96
N SER A 51 -30.53 5.68 9.09
CA SER A 51 -31.04 5.05 7.86
C SER A 51 -32.07 3.96 8.16
N GLU A 52 -31.89 3.30 9.30
CA GLU A 52 -32.81 2.35 9.91
C GLU A 52 -32.95 2.65 11.41
N LEU A 53 -33.86 1.97 12.10
CA LEU A 53 -33.99 2.11 13.54
C LEU A 53 -32.93 1.25 14.23
N TYR A 54 -31.97 1.89 14.91
CA TYR A 54 -30.87 1.21 15.58
C TYR A 54 -31.10 1.08 17.08
N HIS A 55 -30.68 -0.05 17.65
CA HIS A 55 -30.71 -0.31 19.08
C HIS A 55 -29.35 0.01 19.68
N THR A 56 -29.32 0.78 20.76
CA THR A 56 -28.08 1.28 21.36
C THR A 56 -28.07 1.01 22.85
N VAL A 57 -26.92 0.58 23.37
CA VAL A 57 -26.65 0.35 24.80
C VAL A 57 -25.38 1.09 25.19
N VAL A 58 -25.43 1.82 26.29
CA VAL A 58 -24.30 2.60 26.81
C VAL A 58 -24.05 2.18 28.25
N SER A 59 -22.80 1.81 28.56
CA SER A 59 -22.36 1.40 29.89
C SER A 59 -21.22 2.30 30.39
N LEU A 60 -21.35 2.79 31.63
CA LEU A 60 -20.27 3.45 32.38
C LEU A 60 -19.54 2.48 33.32
N SER A 61 -19.95 1.21 33.38
CA SER A 61 -19.33 0.19 34.22
C SER A 61 -18.01 -0.30 33.60
N GLY A 62 -16.92 -0.30 34.36
CA GLY A 62 -15.61 -0.74 33.88
C GLY A 62 -15.00 0.23 32.85
N ASN A 63 -14.68 -0.26 31.65
CA ASN A 63 -14.28 0.58 30.51
C ASN A 63 -15.56 1.12 29.86
N ARG A 64 -15.77 2.44 29.88
CA ARG A 64 -16.95 3.08 29.27
C ARG A 64 -17.12 2.57 27.84
N THR A 65 -18.29 2.04 27.50
CA THR A 65 -18.56 1.39 26.21
C THR A 65 -19.94 1.75 25.69
N SER A 66 -20.04 1.99 24.38
CA SER A 66 -21.31 2.21 23.71
C SER A 66 -21.46 1.24 22.55
N THR A 67 -22.31 0.23 22.68
CA THR A 67 -22.58 -0.75 21.61
C THR A 67 -23.90 -0.43 20.91
N CYS A 68 -23.94 -0.53 19.59
CA CYS A 68 -25.06 -0.16 18.76
C CYS A 68 -25.23 -1.17 17.62
N SER A 69 -26.48 -1.46 17.24
CA SER A 69 -26.78 -2.33 16.08
C SER A 69 -26.57 -1.66 14.71
N CYS A 70 -25.78 -0.58 14.64
CA CYS A 70 -25.51 0.12 13.39
C CYS A 70 -24.18 -0.32 12.79
N PRO A 71 -23.89 -0.04 11.50
CA PRO A 71 -22.65 -0.50 10.84
C PRO A 71 -21.32 -0.04 11.45
N VAL A 72 -21.35 0.87 12.44
CA VAL A 72 -20.19 1.35 13.20
C VAL A 72 -19.96 0.54 14.49
N GLU A 73 -21.03 -0.07 15.00
CA GLU A 73 -21.07 -0.96 16.16
C GLU A 73 -20.69 -0.32 17.49
N ILE A 74 -19.47 0.18 17.65
CA ILE A 74 -18.94 0.65 18.93
C ILE A 74 -18.70 2.17 18.89
N ASP A 75 -18.99 2.86 20.00
CA ASP A 75 -18.75 4.28 20.22
C ASP A 75 -19.22 5.17 19.06
N CYS A 76 -20.42 4.85 18.56
CA CYS A 76 -21.03 5.57 17.45
C CYS A 76 -21.84 6.80 17.91
N LYS A 77 -22.23 7.63 16.93
CA LYS A 77 -23.05 8.84 17.17
C LYS A 77 -24.40 8.58 17.85
N HIS A 78 -24.96 7.38 17.72
CA HIS A 78 -26.23 7.02 18.37
C HIS A 78 -26.06 6.87 19.89
N GLY A 79 -24.89 6.39 20.36
CA GLY A 79 -24.55 6.34 21.78
C GLY A 79 -24.50 7.74 22.40
N VAL A 80 -23.85 8.68 21.72
CA VAL A 80 -23.85 10.09 22.10
C VAL A 80 -25.28 10.65 22.16
N ALA A 81 -26.08 10.42 21.11
CA ALA A 81 -27.45 10.92 21.04
C ALA A 81 -28.30 10.40 22.21
N LEU A 82 -28.17 9.11 22.55
CA LEU A 82 -28.86 8.47 23.66
C LEU A 82 -28.47 9.08 25.02
N ILE A 83 -27.17 9.30 25.27
CA ILE A 83 -26.68 9.95 26.50
C ILE A 83 -27.27 11.35 26.62
N LEU A 84 -27.20 12.15 25.55
CA LEU A 84 -27.67 13.54 25.56
C LEU A 84 -29.19 13.62 25.78
N GLU A 85 -29.95 12.73 25.16
CA GLU A 85 -31.41 12.71 25.32
C GLU A 85 -31.82 12.25 26.72
N TYR A 86 -31.13 11.27 27.30
CA TYR A 86 -31.29 10.88 28.70
C TYR A 86 -31.09 12.06 29.65
N LEU A 87 -30.01 12.83 29.47
CA LEU A 87 -29.73 14.01 30.31
C LEU A 87 -30.79 15.11 30.15
N ASN A 88 -31.25 15.34 28.91
CA ASN A 88 -32.33 16.28 28.61
C ASN A 88 -33.65 15.87 29.30
N GLN A 89 -34.03 14.60 29.24
CA GLN A 89 -35.25 14.09 29.88
C GLN A 89 -35.20 14.21 31.41
N ILE A 90 -34.05 13.95 32.03
CA ILE A 90 -33.87 14.16 33.47
C ILE A 90 -33.98 15.63 33.84
N LYS A 91 -33.38 16.54 33.06
CA LYS A 91 -33.48 17.99 33.31
C LYS A 91 -34.93 18.47 33.25
N GLN A 92 -35.74 17.89 32.35
CA GLN A 92 -37.17 18.18 32.21
C GLN A 92 -38.04 17.53 33.31
N GLY A 93 -37.46 16.76 34.23
CA GLY A 93 -38.17 16.08 35.31
C GLY A 93 -38.90 14.80 34.86
N THR A 94 -38.60 14.28 33.67
CA THR A 94 -39.21 13.06 33.14
C THR A 94 -38.66 11.84 33.87
N THR A 95 -39.55 10.96 34.33
CA THR A 95 -39.16 9.68 34.94
C THR A 95 -38.83 8.66 33.85
N ILE A 96 -37.57 8.21 33.81
CA ILE A 96 -37.10 7.24 32.80
C ILE A 96 -37.39 5.82 33.29
N SER A 97 -38.08 5.06 32.45
CA SER A 97 -38.54 3.70 32.78
C SER A 97 -37.50 2.64 32.42
N LYS A 98 -37.65 1.45 33.02
CA LYS A 98 -36.94 0.24 32.57
C LYS A 98 -37.55 -0.26 31.25
N PRO A 99 -36.76 -0.90 30.37
CA PRO A 99 -37.30 -1.48 29.15
C PRO A 99 -38.25 -2.65 29.47
N PRO A 100 -39.28 -2.91 28.64
CA PRO A 100 -40.13 -4.10 28.80
C PRO A 100 -39.28 -5.38 28.81
N SER A 101 -39.54 -6.30 29.76
CA SER A 101 -38.66 -7.47 30.00
C SER A 101 -38.43 -8.36 28.76
N ASN A 102 -39.44 -8.47 27.89
CA ASN A 102 -39.37 -9.27 26.67
C ASN A 102 -38.56 -8.57 25.56
N GLU A 103 -38.59 -7.24 25.53
CA GLU A 103 -37.82 -6.43 24.58
C GLU A 103 -36.35 -6.34 24.99
N TYR A 104 -36.07 -6.23 26.29
CA TYR A 104 -34.71 -6.18 26.80
C TYR A 104 -33.87 -7.40 26.42
N ALA A 105 -34.43 -8.60 26.62
CA ALA A 105 -33.76 -9.86 26.31
C ALA A 105 -33.46 -10.02 24.80
N LYS A 106 -34.33 -9.48 23.94
CA LYS A 106 -34.24 -9.65 22.49
C LYS A 106 -33.43 -8.55 21.80
N LYS A 107 -33.58 -7.29 22.21
CA LYS A 107 -33.01 -6.12 21.52
C LYS A 107 -31.69 -5.62 22.13
N TYR A 108 -31.54 -5.67 23.46
CA TYR A 108 -30.44 -4.99 24.16
C TYR A 108 -29.45 -5.95 24.83
N LYS A 109 -29.91 -7.10 25.33
CA LYS A 109 -29.06 -8.12 25.94
C LYS A 109 -27.94 -8.64 25.01
N PRO A 110 -28.16 -8.87 23.70
CA PRO A 110 -27.09 -9.30 22.79
C PRO A 110 -25.97 -8.26 22.64
N LEU A 111 -26.28 -6.97 22.81
CA LEU A 111 -25.32 -5.87 22.68
C LEU A 111 -24.44 -5.68 23.93
N LEU A 112 -24.75 -6.36 25.03
CA LEU A 112 -23.97 -6.36 26.28
C LEU A 112 -22.98 -7.53 26.36
N SER A 113 -23.06 -8.50 25.45
CA SER A 113 -22.20 -9.69 25.40
C SER A 113 -21.30 -9.62 24.18
N SER A 114 -20.15 -8.94 24.29
CA SER A 114 -19.12 -8.93 23.26
C SER A 114 -17.80 -9.45 23.84
N GLU A 115 -17.61 -10.77 23.83
CA GLU A 115 -16.32 -11.31 23.39
C GLU A 115 -16.43 -11.44 21.87
N SER A 116 -15.49 -10.81 21.19
CA SER A 116 -15.41 -10.65 19.74
C SER A 116 -15.24 -11.98 19.01
N GLU A 117 -16.20 -12.39 18.20
CA GLU A 117 -15.96 -13.26 17.05
C GLU A 117 -16.41 -12.54 15.78
N SER A 118 -15.44 -12.37 14.87
CA SER A 118 -15.60 -11.88 13.52
C SER A 118 -16.56 -12.76 12.73
N HIS A 119 -17.68 -12.18 12.27
CA HIS A 119 -18.57 -12.84 11.33
C HIS A 119 -18.03 -12.71 9.90
N ASP A 120 -17.45 -13.80 9.38
CA ASP A 120 -17.37 -14.04 7.95
C ASP A 120 -18.78 -14.22 7.39
N LEU A 121 -19.13 -13.45 6.38
CA LEU A 121 -20.35 -13.64 5.59
C LEU A 121 -20.21 -14.92 4.75
N PRO A 122 -21.21 -15.83 4.72
CA PRO A 122 -21.16 -16.99 3.85
C PRO A 122 -21.41 -16.57 2.38
N ILE A 123 -20.45 -16.90 1.52
CA ILE A 123 -20.66 -17.00 0.08
C ILE A 123 -21.67 -18.12 -0.17
N LEU A 124 -22.82 -17.80 -0.75
CA LEU A 124 -23.74 -18.78 -1.32
C LEU A 124 -23.06 -19.42 -2.53
N SER A 125 -22.49 -20.62 -2.37
CA SER A 125 -22.05 -21.45 -3.48
C SER A 125 -23.27 -22.12 -4.12
N PHE A 126 -23.69 -21.64 -5.28
CA PHE A 126 -24.54 -22.43 -6.16
C PHE A 126 -23.68 -23.53 -6.79
N GLN A 127 -23.80 -24.76 -6.26
CA GLN A 127 -23.35 -25.94 -6.98
C GLN A 127 -24.28 -26.14 -8.18
N HIS A 128 -23.85 -25.74 -9.37
CA HIS A 128 -24.46 -26.22 -10.60
C HIS A 128 -24.07 -27.70 -10.78
N GLU A 129 -25.04 -28.60 -10.62
CA GLU A 129 -24.92 -29.96 -11.13
C GLU A 129 -24.66 -29.90 -12.64
N LYS A 130 -23.64 -30.62 -13.12
CA LYS A 130 -23.35 -30.75 -14.56
C LYS A 130 -24.62 -31.24 -15.28
N PRO A 131 -25.11 -30.55 -16.32
CA PRO A 131 -26.32 -30.96 -16.99
C PRO A 131 -26.14 -32.34 -17.65
N VAL A 132 -27.19 -33.17 -17.58
CA VAL A 132 -27.29 -34.54 -18.15
C VAL A 132 -27.37 -34.52 -19.70
N THR A 133 -26.90 -33.46 -20.34
CA THR A 133 -27.05 -33.17 -21.78
C THR A 133 -26.42 -34.25 -22.65
N LYS A 134 -25.25 -34.80 -22.28
CA LYS A 134 -24.54 -35.78 -23.10
C LYS A 134 -25.33 -37.08 -23.31
N ASP A 135 -25.98 -37.60 -22.28
CA ASP A 135 -26.71 -38.87 -22.38
C ASP A 135 -28.07 -38.70 -23.06
N TYR A 136 -28.74 -37.56 -22.86
CA TYR A 136 -29.93 -37.22 -23.62
C TYR A 136 -29.64 -37.11 -25.13
N LEU A 137 -28.58 -36.41 -25.54
CA LEU A 137 -28.22 -36.27 -26.95
C LEU A 137 -27.95 -37.62 -27.62
N LYS A 138 -27.36 -38.59 -26.92
CA LYS A 138 -27.15 -39.95 -27.44
C LYS A 138 -28.44 -40.73 -27.71
N THR A 139 -29.55 -40.37 -27.07
CA THR A 139 -30.85 -41.03 -27.26
C THR A 139 -31.63 -40.50 -28.47
N LEU A 140 -31.18 -39.40 -29.07
CA LEU A 140 -31.85 -38.76 -30.20
C LEU A 140 -31.45 -39.37 -31.55
N SER A 141 -32.37 -39.33 -32.51
CA SER A 141 -32.07 -39.70 -33.90
C SER A 141 -31.17 -38.65 -34.56
N LYS A 142 -30.45 -39.06 -35.60
CA LYS A 142 -29.58 -38.16 -36.38
C LYS A 142 -30.33 -36.91 -36.87
N ASP A 143 -31.54 -37.08 -37.39
CA ASP A 143 -32.34 -35.95 -37.90
C ASP A 143 -32.70 -34.97 -36.78
N LYS A 144 -33.09 -35.46 -35.59
CA LYS A 144 -33.38 -34.61 -34.44
C LYS A 144 -32.15 -33.88 -33.91
N LEU A 145 -30.97 -34.49 -33.98
CA LEU A 145 -29.72 -33.83 -33.61
C LEU A 145 -29.36 -32.72 -34.60
N ILE A 146 -29.57 -32.96 -35.90
CA ILE A 146 -29.39 -31.94 -36.93
C ILE A 146 -30.35 -30.77 -36.71
N ASP A 147 -31.64 -31.04 -36.46
CA ASP A 147 -32.63 -30.00 -36.19
C ASP A 147 -32.25 -29.14 -34.97
N ILE A 148 -31.79 -29.77 -33.90
CA ILE A 148 -31.31 -29.05 -32.70
C ILE A 148 -30.11 -28.17 -33.03
N ILE A 149 -29.12 -28.68 -33.77
CA ILE A 149 -27.94 -27.91 -34.15
C ILE A 149 -28.33 -26.74 -35.07
N LEU A 150 -29.19 -26.97 -36.07
CA LEU A 150 -29.69 -25.92 -36.95
C LEU A 150 -30.46 -24.83 -36.17
N SER A 151 -31.29 -25.22 -35.21
CA SER A 151 -31.98 -24.26 -34.34
C SER A 151 -31.03 -23.46 -33.45
N SER A 152 -29.90 -24.05 -33.05
CA SER A 152 -28.85 -23.37 -32.30
C SER A 152 -28.02 -22.43 -33.18
N ILE A 153 -27.82 -22.78 -34.46
CA ILE A 153 -27.15 -21.93 -35.46
C ILE A 153 -27.98 -20.67 -35.73
N GLU A 154 -29.29 -20.79 -35.89
CA GLU A 154 -30.20 -19.65 -36.10
C GLU A 154 -30.15 -18.62 -34.95
N GLY A 155 -29.75 -19.04 -33.74
CA GLY A 155 -29.64 -18.19 -32.55
C GLY A 155 -28.21 -17.78 -32.16
N SER A 156 -27.16 -18.27 -32.82
CA SER A 156 -25.77 -18.05 -32.40
C SER A 156 -24.78 -18.09 -33.58
N ARG A 157 -24.30 -16.90 -33.98
CA ARG A 157 -23.31 -16.73 -35.07
C ARG A 157 -22.02 -17.55 -34.86
N ASN A 158 -21.60 -17.75 -33.62
CA ASN A 158 -20.36 -18.47 -33.29
C ASN A 158 -20.40 -19.96 -33.70
N ILE A 159 -21.57 -20.61 -33.64
CA ILE A 159 -21.69 -22.04 -33.96
C ILE A 159 -21.56 -22.26 -35.48
N GLU A 160 -22.10 -21.35 -36.29
CA GLU A 160 -21.97 -21.40 -37.75
C GLU A 160 -20.51 -21.26 -38.18
N VAL A 161 -19.82 -20.26 -37.64
CA VAL A 161 -18.40 -20.00 -37.92
C VAL A 161 -17.53 -21.19 -37.52
N TYR A 162 -17.74 -21.76 -36.34
CA TYR A 162 -17.02 -22.94 -35.86
C TYR A 162 -17.20 -24.15 -36.80
N LEU A 163 -18.43 -24.45 -37.22
CA LEU A 163 -18.71 -25.61 -38.08
C LEU A 163 -18.15 -25.44 -39.50
N ASP A 164 -18.23 -24.25 -40.08
CA ASP A 164 -17.63 -23.95 -41.38
C ASP A 164 -16.10 -24.07 -41.34
N ARG A 165 -15.46 -23.54 -40.28
CA ARG A 165 -14.01 -23.69 -40.05
C ARG A 165 -13.59 -25.14 -39.94
N ARG A 166 -14.29 -25.91 -39.09
CA ARG A 166 -14.01 -27.34 -38.91
C ARG A 166 -14.08 -28.08 -40.25
N GLN A 167 -15.12 -27.80 -41.03
CA GLN A 167 -15.27 -28.41 -42.35
C GLN A 167 -14.14 -28.02 -43.31
N LYS A 168 -13.71 -26.76 -43.31
CA LYS A 168 -12.59 -26.29 -44.14
C LYS A 168 -11.26 -26.94 -43.73
N MET A 169 -11.00 -27.06 -42.44
CA MET A 169 -9.79 -27.71 -41.92
C MET A 169 -9.76 -29.22 -42.25
N GLU A 170 -10.89 -29.92 -42.12
CA GLU A 170 -11.00 -31.35 -42.49
C GLU A 170 -10.76 -31.61 -43.98
N LYS A 171 -11.07 -30.65 -44.86
CA LYS A 171 -10.89 -30.76 -46.32
C LYS A 171 -9.51 -30.31 -46.80
N SER A 172 -8.80 -29.52 -46.00
CA SER A 172 -7.50 -28.94 -46.32
C SER A 172 -6.35 -29.85 -45.90
N SER A 173 -5.16 -29.67 -46.47
CA SER A 173 -3.97 -30.30 -45.89
C SER A 173 -3.62 -29.61 -44.55
N PRO A 174 -2.92 -30.31 -43.63
CA PRO A 174 -2.48 -29.71 -42.38
C PRO A 174 -1.68 -28.41 -42.59
N GLU A 175 -0.75 -28.40 -43.55
CA GLU A 175 0.10 -27.24 -43.88
C GLU A 175 -0.72 -26.07 -44.43
N SER A 176 -1.63 -26.35 -45.38
CA SER A 176 -2.49 -25.31 -45.97
C SER A 176 -3.43 -24.69 -44.93
N SER A 177 -3.83 -25.45 -43.91
CA SER A 177 -4.66 -24.93 -42.82
C SER A 177 -3.86 -23.98 -41.93
N ILE A 178 -2.59 -24.28 -41.65
CA ILE A 178 -1.72 -23.40 -40.87
C ILE A 178 -1.42 -22.11 -41.63
N ASP A 179 -1.09 -22.19 -42.92
CA ASP A 179 -0.83 -21.00 -43.74
C ASP A 179 -2.05 -20.08 -43.82
N ALA A 180 -3.26 -20.65 -43.90
CA ALA A 180 -4.50 -19.89 -43.86
C ALA A 180 -4.71 -19.17 -42.51
N ILE A 181 -4.43 -19.84 -41.39
CA ILE A 181 -4.55 -19.21 -40.06
C ILE A 181 -3.49 -18.12 -39.88
N ILE A 182 -2.26 -18.30 -40.39
CA ILE A 182 -1.23 -17.25 -40.36
C ILE A 182 -1.69 -16.03 -41.17
N ALA A 183 -2.26 -16.24 -42.36
CA ALA A 183 -2.78 -15.15 -43.18
C ALA A 183 -3.91 -14.39 -42.48
N GLU A 184 -4.79 -15.10 -41.77
CA GLU A 184 -5.86 -14.49 -40.97
C GLU A 184 -5.31 -13.71 -39.76
N ILE A 185 -4.32 -14.27 -39.04
CA ILE A 185 -3.61 -13.53 -37.99
C ILE A 185 -3.03 -12.24 -38.55
N ASP A 186 -2.39 -12.30 -39.73
CA ASP A 186 -1.80 -11.13 -40.38
C ASP A 186 -2.85 -10.09 -40.76
N GLU A 187 -4.00 -10.51 -41.27
CA GLU A 187 -5.13 -9.65 -41.61
C GLU A 187 -5.68 -8.94 -40.36
N VAL A 188 -6.14 -9.70 -39.36
CA VAL A 188 -6.79 -9.16 -38.15
C VAL A 188 -5.85 -8.27 -37.33
N THR A 189 -4.57 -8.66 -37.19
CA THR A 189 -3.58 -7.86 -36.44
C THR A 189 -3.12 -6.59 -37.18
N SER A 190 -3.48 -6.44 -38.46
CA SER A 190 -3.16 -5.26 -39.28
C SER A 190 -4.34 -4.28 -39.41
N GLU A 191 -5.51 -4.62 -38.88
CA GLU A 191 -6.67 -3.73 -38.85
C GLU A 191 -6.38 -2.55 -37.92
N GLU A 192 -6.32 -1.34 -38.48
CA GLU A 192 -6.18 -0.09 -37.74
C GLU A 192 -7.57 0.50 -37.45
N LEU A 193 -7.80 0.97 -36.22
CA LEU A 193 -9.02 1.69 -35.86
C LEU A 193 -8.93 3.16 -36.31
N ASP A 194 -9.97 3.65 -37.01
CA ASP A 194 -9.99 5.04 -37.49
C ASP A 194 -10.20 6.01 -36.31
N TYR A 195 -9.21 6.89 -36.11
CA TYR A 195 -9.14 7.87 -35.02
C TYR A 195 -10.22 8.98 -35.08
N SER A 196 -11.23 8.89 -35.93
CA SER A 196 -12.24 9.95 -36.08
C SER A 196 -13.47 9.85 -35.18
N ASP A 197 -13.70 8.70 -34.50
CA ASP A 197 -14.94 8.43 -33.73
C ASP A 197 -14.72 8.04 -32.24
N TRP A 198 -13.67 8.56 -31.58
CA TRP A 198 -13.28 8.25 -30.18
C TRP A 198 -14.34 8.44 -29.08
N TYR A 199 -15.47 9.08 -29.35
CA TYR A 199 -16.49 9.35 -28.34
C TYR A 199 -17.69 8.39 -28.38
N ASP A 200 -17.79 7.53 -29.41
CA ASP A 200 -18.97 6.67 -29.67
C ASP A 200 -18.60 5.21 -30.04
N MET A 201 -17.38 4.74 -29.74
CA MET A 201 -16.95 3.35 -30.04
C MET A 201 -17.64 2.33 -29.13
N ASP A 202 -18.40 1.41 -29.72
CA ASP A 202 -18.96 0.22 -29.07
C ASP A 202 -17.95 -0.97 -29.15
N GLU A 203 -18.10 -2.00 -28.31
CA GLU A 203 -17.23 -3.20 -28.34
C GLU A 203 -17.21 -3.91 -29.72
N ASP A 204 -18.24 -3.68 -30.55
CA ASP A 204 -18.43 -4.31 -31.86
C ASP A 204 -17.49 -3.76 -32.96
N ASP A 205 -16.84 -2.61 -32.72
CA ASP A 205 -15.94 -1.97 -33.69
C ASP A 205 -14.49 -2.48 -33.62
N ALA A 206 -14.16 -3.28 -32.60
CA ALA A 206 -12.82 -3.87 -32.45
C ALA A 206 -12.57 -5.03 -33.45
N PRO A 207 -11.31 -5.28 -33.86
CA PRO A 207 -10.95 -6.39 -34.75
C PRO A 207 -11.46 -7.75 -34.28
N ASP A 208 -11.98 -8.55 -35.21
CA ASP A 208 -12.65 -9.82 -34.91
C ASP A 208 -11.67 -11.01 -34.83
N TYR A 209 -11.27 -11.35 -33.61
CA TYR A 209 -10.43 -12.52 -33.32
C TYR A 209 -11.21 -13.84 -33.18
N SER A 210 -12.56 -13.82 -33.23
CA SER A 210 -13.37 -15.04 -33.03
C SER A 210 -12.99 -16.14 -33.99
N GLY A 211 -12.58 -15.75 -35.20
CA GLY A 211 -12.09 -16.67 -36.19
C GLY A 211 -10.85 -17.45 -35.74
N ILE A 212 -9.81 -16.71 -35.35
CA ILE A 212 -8.55 -17.28 -34.88
C ILE A 212 -8.80 -18.17 -33.65
N LEU A 213 -9.65 -17.72 -32.72
CA LEU A 213 -10.05 -18.49 -31.54
C LEU A 213 -10.65 -19.85 -31.92
N GLU A 214 -11.60 -19.89 -32.85
CA GLU A 214 -12.23 -21.15 -33.26
C GLU A 214 -11.26 -22.08 -34.00
N SER A 215 -10.36 -21.52 -34.81
CA SER A 215 -9.26 -22.31 -35.40
C SER A 215 -8.37 -22.93 -34.33
N PHE A 216 -8.07 -22.19 -33.26
CA PHE A 216 -7.26 -22.68 -32.14
C PHE A 216 -7.99 -23.79 -31.38
N ASN A 217 -9.29 -23.64 -31.12
CA ASN A 217 -10.12 -24.68 -30.49
C ASN A 217 -10.14 -25.97 -31.31
N VAL A 218 -10.29 -25.88 -32.64
CA VAL A 218 -10.26 -27.06 -33.52
C VAL A 218 -8.88 -27.75 -33.45
N LEU A 219 -7.78 -27.00 -33.49
CA LEU A 219 -6.43 -27.57 -33.37
C LEU A 219 -6.21 -28.24 -32.00
N LEU A 220 -6.76 -27.67 -30.93
CA LEU A 220 -6.71 -28.25 -29.59
C LEU A 220 -7.47 -29.59 -29.55
N GLU A 221 -8.68 -29.64 -30.09
CA GLU A 221 -9.49 -30.86 -30.16
C GLU A 221 -8.83 -31.97 -31.00
N GLU A 222 -8.18 -31.60 -32.10
CA GLU A 222 -7.42 -32.50 -32.96
C GLU A 222 -6.06 -32.89 -32.37
N LYS A 223 -5.70 -32.35 -31.20
CA LYS A 223 -4.42 -32.58 -30.51
C LYS A 223 -3.20 -32.16 -31.33
N ARG A 224 -3.37 -31.17 -32.21
CA ARG A 224 -2.29 -30.57 -33.02
C ARG A 224 -1.54 -29.51 -32.21
N TYR A 225 -1.05 -29.91 -31.03
CA TYR A 225 -0.50 -28.98 -30.04
C TYR A 225 0.72 -28.20 -30.55
N ALA A 226 1.63 -28.85 -31.29
CA ALA A 226 2.82 -28.18 -31.81
C ALA A 226 2.48 -27.05 -32.80
N ASP A 227 1.46 -27.26 -33.63
CA ASP A 227 0.98 -26.26 -34.57
C ASP A 227 0.31 -25.10 -33.84
N LEU A 228 -0.52 -25.41 -32.84
CA LEU A 228 -1.22 -24.42 -32.01
C LEU A 228 -0.24 -23.55 -31.21
N ILE A 229 0.78 -24.15 -30.58
CA ILE A 229 1.86 -23.43 -29.88
C ILE A 229 2.60 -22.48 -30.83
N ARG A 230 2.91 -22.94 -32.05
CA ARG A 230 3.57 -22.11 -33.07
C ARG A 230 2.70 -20.93 -33.49
N LEU A 231 1.42 -21.17 -33.75
CA LEU A 231 0.47 -20.11 -34.13
C LEU A 231 0.24 -19.10 -33.01
N GLY A 232 0.15 -19.56 -31.75
CA GLY A 232 0.04 -18.69 -30.59
C GLY A 232 1.21 -17.70 -30.46
N LEU A 233 2.45 -18.16 -30.70
CA LEU A 233 3.62 -17.28 -30.70
C LEU A 233 3.57 -16.24 -31.82
N ILE A 234 3.13 -16.63 -33.01
CA ILE A 234 2.98 -15.72 -34.16
C ILE A 234 1.93 -14.66 -33.85
N LEU A 235 0.77 -15.06 -33.33
CA LEU A 235 -0.30 -14.17 -32.91
C LEU A 235 0.22 -13.15 -31.89
N LEU A 236 0.84 -13.60 -30.80
CA LEU A 236 1.31 -12.73 -29.74
C LEU A 236 2.35 -11.71 -30.23
N GLN A 237 3.28 -12.14 -31.09
CA GLN A 237 4.30 -11.24 -31.65
C GLN A 237 3.72 -10.13 -32.53
N LYS A 238 2.65 -10.43 -33.28
CA LYS A 238 2.00 -9.47 -34.18
C LYS A 238 1.02 -8.57 -33.44
N ALA A 239 0.28 -9.14 -32.51
CA ALA A 239 -0.72 -8.46 -31.69
C ALA A 239 -0.16 -7.34 -30.82
N ASN A 240 1.08 -7.45 -30.32
CA ASN A 240 1.68 -6.44 -29.44
C ASN A 240 1.60 -5.01 -30.00
N HIS A 241 1.84 -4.82 -31.31
CA HIS A 241 1.78 -3.49 -31.91
C HIS A 241 0.34 -2.95 -31.96
N GLN A 242 -0.63 -3.80 -32.29
CA GLN A 242 -2.05 -3.40 -32.33
C GLN A 242 -2.55 -3.05 -30.92
N VAL A 243 -2.17 -3.81 -29.89
CA VAL A 243 -2.51 -3.48 -28.49
C VAL A 243 -1.88 -2.16 -28.04
N GLU A 244 -0.64 -1.87 -28.46
CA GLU A 244 0.02 -0.61 -28.14
C GLU A 244 -0.73 0.61 -28.72
N MET A 245 -1.23 0.47 -29.95
CA MET A 245 -1.76 1.60 -30.71
C MET A 245 -3.26 1.79 -30.54
N ASP A 246 -4.02 0.71 -30.41
CA ASP A 246 -5.46 0.72 -30.66
C ASP A 246 -6.32 0.20 -29.48
N ASP A 247 -5.71 -0.20 -28.35
CA ASP A 247 -6.41 -0.85 -27.24
C ASP A 247 -6.57 0.00 -25.97
N GLU A 248 -7.31 1.11 -26.07
CA GLU A 248 -7.54 2.00 -24.90
C GLU A 248 -8.47 1.39 -23.85
N ASN A 249 -9.45 0.57 -24.26
CA ASN A 249 -10.47 0.00 -23.37
C ASN A 249 -10.19 -1.46 -22.95
N GLY A 250 -9.15 -2.09 -23.49
CA GLY A 250 -8.76 -3.48 -23.18
C GLY A 250 -9.53 -4.56 -23.96
N THR A 251 -10.38 -4.19 -24.93
CA THR A 251 -11.18 -5.13 -25.74
C THR A 251 -10.28 -5.99 -26.62
N ILE A 252 -9.27 -5.39 -27.27
CA ILE A 252 -8.35 -6.11 -28.16
C ILE A 252 -7.50 -7.07 -27.32
N SER A 253 -6.94 -6.60 -26.21
CA SER A 253 -6.20 -7.45 -25.26
C SER A 253 -7.04 -8.62 -24.75
N SER A 254 -8.31 -8.40 -24.41
CA SER A 254 -9.19 -9.48 -23.94
C SER A 254 -9.41 -10.56 -25.00
N ARG A 255 -9.64 -10.17 -26.26
CA ARG A 255 -9.87 -11.11 -27.36
C ARG A 255 -8.62 -11.92 -27.70
N ILE A 256 -7.45 -11.29 -27.66
CA ILE A 256 -6.17 -12.00 -27.84
C ILE A 256 -5.90 -12.92 -26.66
N TYR A 257 -6.17 -12.47 -25.43
CA TYR A 257 -6.04 -13.28 -24.23
C TYR A 257 -6.84 -14.59 -24.34
N ASP A 258 -8.10 -14.53 -24.81
CA ASP A 258 -8.91 -15.74 -25.04
C ASP A 258 -8.24 -16.72 -26.01
N CYS A 259 -7.62 -16.23 -27.09
CA CYS A 259 -6.85 -17.07 -28.02
C CYS A 259 -5.63 -17.70 -27.33
N ILE A 260 -4.88 -16.91 -26.54
CA ILE A 260 -3.67 -17.38 -25.86
C ILE A 260 -4.00 -18.37 -24.72
N ALA A 261 -5.16 -18.25 -24.08
CA ALA A 261 -5.64 -19.20 -23.07
C ALA A 261 -5.78 -20.62 -23.65
N VAL A 262 -6.28 -20.75 -24.89
CA VAL A 262 -6.35 -22.04 -25.60
C VAL A 262 -4.95 -22.62 -25.86
N VAL A 263 -3.97 -21.76 -26.11
CA VAL A 263 -2.56 -22.17 -26.28
C VAL A 263 -1.96 -22.64 -24.96
N ALA A 264 -2.29 -22.00 -23.84
CA ALA A 264 -1.88 -22.45 -22.50
C ALA A 264 -2.40 -23.86 -22.22
N GLU A 265 -3.68 -24.13 -22.53
CA GLU A 265 -4.27 -25.46 -22.44
C GLU A 265 -3.54 -26.49 -23.32
N ALA A 266 -3.13 -26.08 -24.53
CA ALA A 266 -2.37 -26.94 -25.44
C ALA A 266 -0.98 -27.28 -24.90
N ILE A 267 -0.27 -26.31 -24.30
CA ILE A 267 1.03 -26.55 -23.66
C ILE A 267 0.87 -27.59 -22.55
N GLU A 268 -0.11 -27.39 -21.66
CA GLU A 268 -0.38 -28.30 -20.55
C GLU A 268 -0.78 -29.70 -21.01
N SER A 269 -1.66 -29.80 -22.01
CA SER A 269 -2.22 -31.05 -22.52
C SER A 269 -1.29 -31.82 -23.48
N SER A 270 -0.21 -31.20 -23.96
CA SER A 270 0.71 -31.82 -24.90
C SER A 270 1.52 -32.98 -24.30
N ASP A 271 1.89 -33.94 -25.13
CA ASP A 271 2.78 -35.06 -24.78
C ASP A 271 4.27 -34.65 -24.72
N LEU A 272 4.56 -33.34 -24.82
CA LEU A 272 5.92 -32.83 -24.78
C LEU A 272 6.55 -33.08 -23.40
N PRO A 273 7.86 -33.39 -23.33
CA PRO A 273 8.58 -33.37 -22.07
C PRO A 273 8.45 -32.02 -21.36
N GLN A 274 8.40 -32.04 -20.03
CA GLN A 274 8.16 -30.84 -19.22
C GLN A 274 9.15 -29.70 -19.52
N TYR A 275 10.44 -30.01 -19.70
CA TYR A 275 11.44 -28.99 -20.07
C TYR A 275 11.16 -28.30 -21.41
N GLN A 276 10.51 -28.98 -22.38
CA GLN A 276 10.12 -28.37 -23.65
C GLN A 276 8.92 -27.43 -23.47
N LYS A 277 7.94 -27.82 -22.64
CA LYS A 277 6.82 -26.95 -22.25
C LYS A 277 7.33 -25.67 -21.57
N LEU A 278 8.30 -25.80 -20.67
CA LEU A 278 8.95 -24.66 -20.02
C LEU A 278 9.69 -23.75 -21.02
N LEU A 279 10.40 -24.32 -22.00
CA LEU A 279 11.06 -23.53 -23.05
C LEU A 279 10.04 -22.74 -23.89
N TYR A 280 8.91 -23.35 -24.27
CA TYR A 280 7.84 -22.62 -24.95
C TYR A 280 7.25 -21.52 -24.07
N ALA A 281 6.99 -21.79 -22.79
CA ALA A 281 6.52 -20.77 -21.86
C ALA A 281 7.50 -19.59 -21.78
N ILE A 282 8.82 -19.83 -21.76
CA ILE A 282 9.84 -18.76 -21.81
C ILE A 282 9.73 -17.95 -23.10
N GLU A 283 9.57 -18.60 -24.26
CA GLU A 283 9.42 -17.91 -25.54
C GLU A 283 8.17 -17.00 -25.56
N PHE A 284 7.04 -17.48 -25.03
CA PHE A 284 5.83 -16.68 -24.88
C PHE A 284 6.06 -15.48 -23.95
N LEU A 285 6.64 -15.69 -22.78
CA LEU A 285 6.90 -14.62 -21.80
C LEU A 285 7.95 -13.60 -22.30
N GLN A 286 8.81 -13.98 -23.23
CA GLN A 286 9.72 -13.05 -23.92
C GLN A 286 9.02 -12.21 -24.99
N ALA A 287 8.01 -12.79 -25.64
CA ALA A 287 7.19 -12.12 -26.64
C ALA A 287 6.09 -11.25 -26.01
N ASP A 288 5.62 -11.57 -24.80
CA ASP A 288 4.51 -10.89 -24.13
C ASP A 288 4.92 -9.50 -23.57
N GLU A 289 4.39 -8.42 -24.16
CA GLU A 289 4.64 -7.05 -23.70
C GLU A 289 3.50 -6.47 -22.85
N TYR A 290 2.30 -7.03 -23.01
CA TYR A 290 1.04 -6.48 -22.49
C TYR A 290 0.34 -7.41 -21.49
N SER A 291 1.03 -8.43 -20.98
CA SER A 291 0.50 -9.42 -20.02
C SER A 291 -0.61 -10.29 -20.61
N LEU A 292 -0.56 -10.58 -21.91
CA LEU A 292 -1.56 -11.38 -22.62
C LEU A 292 -1.38 -12.90 -22.39
N ALA A 293 -0.24 -13.30 -21.81
CA ALA A 293 0.11 -14.70 -21.58
C ALA A 293 0.04 -15.09 -20.09
N ASP A 294 -0.90 -14.54 -19.31
CA ASP A 294 -1.03 -14.81 -17.87
C ASP A 294 -1.23 -16.31 -17.54
N ASP A 295 -2.04 -17.04 -18.30
CA ASP A 295 -2.24 -18.48 -18.05
C ASP A 295 -0.94 -19.30 -18.29
N ILE A 296 -0.13 -18.89 -19.27
CA ILE A 296 1.19 -19.46 -19.53
C ILE A 296 2.16 -19.08 -18.41
N ARG A 297 2.08 -17.84 -17.91
CA ARG A 297 2.84 -17.35 -16.75
C ARG A 297 2.49 -18.15 -15.49
N ASP A 298 1.23 -18.49 -15.29
CA ASP A 298 0.77 -19.33 -14.20
C ASP A 298 1.33 -20.74 -14.30
N PHE A 299 1.24 -21.38 -15.47
CA PHE A 299 1.92 -22.65 -15.73
C PHE A 299 3.41 -22.57 -15.41
N PHE A 300 4.09 -21.52 -15.89
CA PHE A 300 5.52 -21.30 -15.69
C PHE A 300 5.89 -21.16 -14.20
N ASN A 301 5.07 -20.46 -13.41
CA ASN A 301 5.30 -20.17 -12.00
C ASN A 301 4.98 -21.35 -11.06
N ARG A 302 4.27 -22.38 -11.53
CA ARG A 302 4.07 -23.62 -10.76
C ARG A 302 5.41 -24.30 -10.42
N SER A 303 5.38 -25.18 -9.44
CA SER A 303 6.56 -25.98 -9.08
C SER A 303 6.84 -27.03 -10.17
N HIS A 304 8.06 -27.03 -10.72
CA HIS A 304 8.53 -28.00 -11.71
C HIS A 304 9.81 -28.71 -11.22
N PRO A 305 10.07 -29.96 -11.65
CA PRO A 305 11.25 -30.70 -11.19
C PRO A 305 12.57 -30.02 -11.56
N GLU A 306 13.54 -30.01 -10.62
CA GLU A 306 14.88 -29.46 -10.84
C GLU A 306 15.59 -30.10 -12.06
N SER A 307 15.36 -31.39 -12.31
CA SER A 307 15.92 -32.10 -13.46
C SER A 307 15.42 -31.59 -14.80
N GLU A 308 14.19 -31.07 -14.84
CA GLU A 308 13.60 -30.47 -16.05
C GLU A 308 14.17 -29.06 -16.24
N TRP A 309 14.27 -28.27 -15.16
CA TRP A 309 14.98 -26.98 -15.18
C TRP A 309 16.44 -27.10 -15.61
N SER A 310 17.15 -28.16 -15.21
CA SER A 310 18.52 -28.39 -15.67
C SER A 310 18.62 -28.53 -17.18
N LYS A 311 17.65 -29.21 -17.82
CA LYS A 311 17.59 -29.33 -19.28
C LYS A 311 17.26 -28.01 -19.96
N VAL A 312 16.38 -27.20 -19.36
CA VAL A 312 16.09 -25.82 -19.81
C VAL A 312 17.37 -24.99 -19.78
N ALA A 313 18.09 -24.99 -18.65
CA ALA A 313 19.35 -24.26 -18.49
C ALA A 313 20.41 -24.66 -19.53
N ASP A 314 20.61 -25.97 -19.75
CA ASP A 314 21.57 -26.47 -20.75
C ASP A 314 21.22 -26.00 -22.17
N LYS A 315 19.93 -25.97 -22.50
CA LYS A 315 19.48 -25.50 -23.81
C LYS A 315 19.70 -24.00 -23.99
N LEU A 316 19.31 -23.19 -23.01
CA LEU A 316 19.52 -21.74 -23.06
C LEU A 316 21.00 -21.35 -23.10
N LEU A 317 21.86 -22.03 -22.33
CA LEU A 317 23.32 -21.86 -22.36
C LEU A 317 23.90 -22.20 -23.74
N LYS A 318 23.44 -23.29 -24.36
CA LYS A 318 23.87 -23.67 -25.71
C LYS A 318 23.47 -22.63 -26.75
N GLU A 319 22.27 -22.09 -26.65
CA GLU A 319 21.77 -21.04 -27.54
C GLU A 319 22.56 -19.73 -27.39
N GLN A 320 22.88 -19.32 -26.16
CA GLN A 320 23.71 -18.15 -25.87
C GLN A 320 25.08 -18.24 -26.55
N ASN A 321 25.72 -19.41 -26.51
CA ASN A 321 27.02 -19.65 -27.14
C ASN A 321 26.97 -19.67 -28.68
N SER A 322 25.78 -19.83 -29.28
CA SER A 322 25.59 -19.96 -30.73
C SER A 322 25.20 -18.66 -31.43
N LYS A 323 24.71 -17.65 -30.70
CA LYS A 323 24.27 -16.37 -31.28
C LYS A 323 25.45 -15.42 -31.47
N LYS A 324 25.65 -14.94 -32.71
CA LYS A 324 26.34 -13.66 -32.97
C LYS A 324 25.42 -12.55 -32.50
N ILE A 325 25.90 -11.70 -31.60
CA ILE A 325 25.18 -10.52 -31.09
C ILE A 325 24.70 -9.71 -32.30
N LYS A 326 23.38 -9.63 -32.52
CA LYS A 326 22.78 -8.61 -33.39
C LYS A 326 22.55 -7.38 -32.52
N GLU A 327 23.15 -6.26 -32.91
CA GLU A 327 22.78 -4.94 -32.39
C GLU A 327 21.30 -4.70 -32.72
N GLY A 328 20.48 -4.66 -31.67
CA GLY A 328 19.07 -4.32 -31.72
C GLY A 328 18.77 -3.44 -30.51
N TYR A 329 17.77 -2.58 -30.66
CA TYR A 329 17.38 -1.54 -29.70
C TYR A 329 17.40 -2.01 -28.23
N PRO A 330 17.79 -1.12 -27.29
CA PRO A 330 17.80 -1.45 -25.87
C PRO A 330 16.43 -1.99 -25.45
N PRO A 331 16.37 -3.10 -24.69
CA PRO A 331 15.11 -3.63 -24.19
C PRO A 331 14.36 -2.54 -23.41
N SER A 332 13.03 -2.49 -23.56
CA SER A 332 12.20 -1.73 -22.64
C SER A 332 12.43 -2.24 -21.20
N TYR A 333 12.29 -1.36 -20.21
CA TYR A 333 12.58 -1.63 -18.78
C TYR A 333 11.82 -2.83 -18.16
N ARG A 334 10.90 -3.47 -18.90
CA ARG A 334 10.05 -4.58 -18.45
C ARG A 334 10.48 -5.97 -18.95
N LYS A 335 11.41 -6.09 -19.91
CA LYS A 335 11.79 -7.40 -20.48
C LYS A 335 13.01 -8.01 -19.80
N LYS A 336 12.88 -9.25 -19.32
CA LYS A 336 14.02 -10.09 -18.90
C LYS A 336 14.95 -10.35 -20.09
N SER A 337 16.23 -10.09 -19.92
CA SER A 337 17.27 -10.42 -20.91
C SER A 337 17.47 -11.94 -21.01
N GLN A 338 18.09 -12.42 -22.10
CA GLN A 338 18.42 -13.85 -22.24
C GLN A 338 19.27 -14.36 -21.07
N ALA A 339 20.14 -13.52 -20.52
CA ALA A 339 20.94 -13.85 -19.34
C ALA A 339 20.08 -14.06 -18.08
N ASP A 340 19.03 -13.26 -17.88
CA ASP A 340 18.11 -13.43 -16.73
C ASP A 340 17.37 -14.76 -16.78
N TRP A 341 16.98 -15.21 -17.97
CA TRP A 341 16.36 -16.52 -18.16
C TRP A 341 17.34 -17.67 -17.88
N ILE A 342 18.61 -17.53 -18.26
CA ILE A 342 19.65 -18.51 -17.98
C ILE A 342 19.92 -18.61 -16.47
N GLU A 343 20.13 -17.47 -15.80
CA GLU A 343 20.37 -17.42 -14.34
C GLU A 343 19.23 -18.08 -13.59
N MET A 344 17.98 -17.68 -13.87
CA MET A 344 16.80 -18.26 -13.23
C MET A 344 16.66 -19.77 -13.49
N ALA A 345 16.93 -20.24 -14.72
CA ALA A 345 16.85 -21.67 -15.02
C ALA A 345 17.92 -22.47 -14.25
N LEU A 346 19.14 -21.93 -14.13
CA LEU A 346 20.21 -22.53 -13.32
C LEU A 346 19.84 -22.58 -11.83
N GLU A 347 19.29 -21.50 -11.29
CA GLU A 347 18.80 -21.46 -9.90
C GLU A 347 17.68 -22.48 -9.65
N LYS A 348 16.64 -22.49 -10.49
CA LYS A 348 15.51 -23.42 -10.39
C LYS A 348 15.90 -24.88 -10.58
N SER A 349 17.09 -25.14 -11.15
CA SER A 349 17.67 -26.48 -11.30
C SER A 349 18.57 -26.91 -10.14
N GLY A 350 18.72 -26.07 -9.10
CA GLY A 350 19.66 -26.32 -7.99
C GLY A 350 21.13 -26.13 -8.36
N ARG A 351 21.44 -25.65 -9.58
CA ARG A 351 22.81 -25.42 -10.09
C ARG A 351 23.32 -24.02 -9.72
N THR A 352 23.14 -23.63 -8.45
CA THR A 352 23.44 -22.28 -7.94
C THR A 352 24.89 -21.85 -8.18
N ASN A 353 25.86 -22.75 -8.04
CA ASN A 353 27.28 -22.44 -8.30
C ASN A 353 27.55 -22.09 -9.77
N GLU A 354 26.83 -22.73 -10.69
CA GLU A 354 26.94 -22.41 -12.12
C GLU A 354 26.25 -21.10 -12.45
N ALA A 355 25.10 -20.79 -11.81
CA ALA A 355 24.45 -19.48 -11.91
C ALA A 355 25.39 -18.35 -11.46
N ILE A 356 26.03 -18.51 -10.29
CA ILE A 356 27.01 -17.56 -9.76
C ILE A 356 28.21 -17.41 -10.70
N GLY A 357 28.72 -18.53 -11.24
CA GLY A 357 29.83 -18.50 -12.19
C GLY A 357 29.49 -17.76 -13.49
N PHE A 358 28.30 -18.01 -14.04
CA PHE A 358 27.79 -17.35 -15.23
C PHE A 358 27.58 -15.84 -15.00
N SER A 359 26.87 -15.48 -13.93
CA SER A 359 26.56 -14.09 -13.60
C SER A 359 27.81 -13.27 -13.28
N ARG A 360 28.82 -13.88 -12.64
CA ARG A 360 30.13 -13.24 -12.42
C ARG A 360 30.81 -12.82 -13.72
N ILE A 361 30.79 -13.69 -14.73
CA ILE A 361 31.38 -13.39 -16.04
C ILE A 361 30.66 -12.20 -16.68
N LEU A 362 29.33 -12.13 -16.57
CA LEU A 362 28.54 -11.00 -17.08
C LEU A 362 28.80 -9.71 -16.30
N ALA A 363 28.91 -9.77 -14.97
CA ALA A 363 29.28 -8.63 -14.15
C ALA A 363 30.65 -8.06 -14.53
N GLU A 364 31.63 -8.92 -14.81
CA GLU A 364 33.00 -8.54 -15.20
C GLU A 364 33.10 -7.99 -16.63
N LYS A 365 32.37 -8.57 -17.59
CA LYS A 365 32.50 -8.24 -19.01
C LYS A 365 31.48 -7.23 -19.53
N GLU A 366 30.25 -7.32 -19.04
CA GLU A 366 29.10 -6.56 -19.55
C GLU A 366 28.60 -5.51 -18.54
N GLY A 367 29.11 -5.52 -17.31
CA GLY A 367 28.79 -4.52 -16.29
C GLY A 367 27.46 -4.76 -15.56
N ARG A 368 26.89 -5.97 -15.67
CA ARG A 368 25.69 -6.47 -14.96
C ARG A 368 25.92 -6.73 -13.47
N ILE A 369 26.47 -5.73 -12.79
CA ILE A 369 26.96 -5.85 -11.41
C ILE A 369 25.80 -5.92 -10.41
N LEU A 370 24.70 -5.21 -10.67
CA LEU A 370 23.56 -5.16 -9.74
C LEU A 370 22.88 -6.52 -9.65
N GLU A 371 22.61 -7.12 -10.81
CA GLU A 371 21.98 -8.43 -10.92
C GLU A 371 22.83 -9.53 -10.29
N PHE A 372 24.15 -9.46 -10.47
CA PHE A 372 25.05 -10.38 -9.79
C PHE A 372 25.04 -10.22 -8.27
N ILE A 373 24.99 -9.00 -7.75
CA ILE A 373 24.86 -8.75 -6.30
C ILE A 373 23.52 -9.26 -5.78
N GLU A 374 22.43 -9.10 -6.54
CA GLU A 374 21.12 -9.63 -6.18
C GLU A 374 21.11 -11.15 -6.14
N LEU A 375 21.75 -11.81 -7.11
CA LEU A 375 21.98 -13.26 -7.13
C LEU A 375 22.74 -13.72 -5.89
N LEU A 376 23.86 -13.07 -5.57
CA LEU A 376 24.65 -13.42 -4.39
C LEU A 376 23.86 -13.24 -3.08
N ASP A 377 23.03 -12.20 -2.97
CA ASP A 377 22.24 -11.93 -1.77
C ASP A 377 21.18 -13.02 -1.53
N HIS A 378 20.34 -13.32 -2.53
CA HIS A 378 19.28 -14.31 -2.36
C HIS A 378 19.80 -15.76 -2.30
N THR A 379 21.00 -16.04 -2.83
CA THR A 379 21.68 -17.35 -2.71
C THR A 379 22.52 -17.48 -1.42
N ASN A 380 22.40 -16.54 -0.49
CA ASN A 380 23.09 -16.51 0.81
C ASN A 380 24.63 -16.35 0.73
N HIS A 381 25.15 -15.78 -0.36
CA HIS A 381 26.55 -15.39 -0.55
C HIS A 381 26.79 -13.90 -0.19
N LYS A 382 26.16 -13.45 0.91
CA LYS A 382 26.10 -12.05 1.35
C LYS A 382 27.48 -11.38 1.50
N ARG A 383 28.48 -12.12 1.97
CA ARG A 383 29.86 -11.59 2.12
C ARG A 383 30.46 -11.20 0.78
N GLU A 384 30.34 -12.07 -0.22
CA GLU A 384 30.85 -11.80 -1.58
C GLU A 384 30.08 -10.64 -2.22
N ALA A 385 28.76 -10.56 -2.00
CA ALA A 385 27.93 -9.44 -2.45
C ALA A 385 28.45 -8.09 -1.91
N ILE A 386 28.77 -8.04 -0.61
CA ILE A 386 29.35 -6.84 0.04
C ILE A 386 30.72 -6.50 -0.55
N GLU A 387 31.59 -7.48 -0.79
CA GLU A 387 32.92 -7.25 -1.39
C GLU A 387 32.80 -6.65 -2.80
N TRP A 388 31.83 -7.14 -3.59
CA TRP A 388 31.51 -6.57 -4.91
C TRP A 388 30.92 -5.16 -4.84
N ILE A 389 30.05 -4.88 -3.86
CA ILE A 389 29.55 -3.52 -3.62
C ILE A 389 30.71 -2.58 -3.32
N LYS A 390 31.59 -2.92 -2.37
CA LYS A 390 32.75 -2.12 -2.00
C LYS A 390 33.66 -1.87 -3.21
N LYS A 391 33.99 -2.93 -3.95
CA LYS A 391 34.80 -2.85 -5.17
C LYS A 391 34.18 -1.88 -6.18
N THR A 392 32.88 -1.98 -6.42
CA THR A 392 32.16 -1.17 -7.41
C THR A 392 32.06 0.29 -6.99
N VAL A 393 31.65 0.57 -5.75
CA VAL A 393 31.49 1.95 -5.25
C VAL A 393 32.83 2.70 -5.21
N ASN A 394 33.93 1.98 -4.97
CA ASN A 394 35.27 2.59 -4.86
C ASN A 394 35.97 2.83 -6.21
N GLN A 395 35.51 2.23 -7.32
CA GLN A 395 36.05 2.51 -8.66
C GLN A 395 35.72 3.95 -9.08
N LYS A 396 36.45 4.57 -10.01
CA LYS A 396 36.13 5.93 -10.53
C LYS A 396 36.20 5.98 -12.07
N PRO A 397 35.38 6.80 -12.74
CA PRO A 397 34.27 7.61 -12.21
C PRO A 397 33.01 6.77 -11.93
N GLN A 398 32.19 7.17 -10.96
CA GLN A 398 30.89 6.51 -10.69
C GLN A 398 29.72 7.44 -10.92
N ASP A 399 28.64 6.86 -11.43
CA ASP A 399 27.32 7.46 -11.42
C ASP A 399 26.80 7.56 -9.96
N PRO A 400 26.51 8.77 -9.46
CA PRO A 400 25.94 8.97 -8.13
C PRO A 400 24.68 8.14 -7.86
N HIS A 401 23.83 7.93 -8.86
CA HIS A 401 22.60 7.13 -8.70
C HIS A 401 22.93 5.66 -8.42
N ARG A 402 23.88 5.08 -9.15
CA ARG A 402 24.34 3.69 -8.91
C ARG A 402 24.97 3.52 -7.53
N VAL A 403 25.75 4.50 -7.06
CA VAL A 403 26.33 4.45 -5.71
C VAL A 403 25.24 4.39 -4.65
N VAL A 404 24.20 5.22 -4.75
CA VAL A 404 23.08 5.18 -3.79
C VAL A 404 22.38 3.83 -3.80
N LEU A 405 22.14 3.24 -4.98
CA LEU A 405 21.53 1.91 -5.11
C LEU A 405 22.36 0.82 -4.41
N PHE A 406 23.68 0.79 -4.64
CA PHE A 406 24.57 -0.21 -4.02
C PHE A 406 24.66 -0.05 -2.51
N LEU A 407 24.71 1.19 -2.00
CA LEU A 407 24.71 1.44 -0.55
C LEU A 407 23.39 1.02 0.08
N HIS A 408 22.26 1.28 -0.57
CA HIS A 408 20.96 0.82 -0.09
C HIS A 408 20.91 -0.71 0.00
N LYS A 409 21.40 -1.41 -1.03
CA LYS A 409 21.51 -2.88 -1.02
C LYS A 409 22.42 -3.39 0.09
N MET A 410 23.58 -2.76 0.29
CA MET A 410 24.51 -3.09 1.38
C MET A 410 23.89 -2.91 2.76
N LYS A 411 23.15 -1.82 2.99
CA LYS A 411 22.41 -1.58 4.25
C LYS A 411 21.35 -2.65 4.49
N LYS A 412 20.60 -3.04 3.45
CA LYS A 412 19.60 -4.12 3.54
C LYS A 412 20.23 -5.45 3.97
N ILE A 413 21.40 -5.79 3.41
CA ILE A 413 22.13 -7.01 3.78
C ILE A 413 22.49 -7.00 5.28
N PHE A 414 22.98 -5.88 5.81
CA PHE A 414 23.32 -5.75 7.23
C PHE A 414 22.11 -5.72 8.17
N GLU A 415 21.01 -5.10 7.72
CA GLU A 415 19.75 -5.12 8.44
C GLU A 415 19.24 -6.56 8.63
N GLU A 416 19.23 -7.35 7.57
CA GLU A 416 18.80 -8.75 7.61
C GLU A 416 19.74 -9.65 8.43
N SER A 417 21.04 -9.34 8.48
CA SER A 417 21.99 -10.08 9.31
C SER A 417 22.03 -9.61 10.77
N GLY A 418 21.34 -8.53 11.11
CA GLY A 418 21.40 -7.91 12.43
C GLY A 418 22.74 -7.24 12.75
N ASP A 419 23.55 -6.91 11.73
CA ASP A 419 24.82 -6.18 11.92
C ASP A 419 24.54 -4.67 12.00
N TRP A 420 23.87 -4.30 13.10
CA TRP A 420 23.48 -2.91 13.36
C TRP A 420 24.69 -1.99 13.51
N LEU A 421 25.84 -2.52 13.92
CA LEU A 421 27.06 -1.74 14.08
C LEU A 421 27.61 -1.28 12.73
N MET A 422 27.66 -2.16 11.72
CA MET A 422 28.04 -1.79 10.36
C MET A 422 26.98 -0.90 9.68
N MET A 423 25.69 -1.15 9.94
CA MET A 423 24.61 -0.30 9.45
C MET A 423 24.74 1.14 9.99
N THR A 424 25.02 1.28 11.29
CA THR A 424 25.23 2.58 11.93
C THR A 424 26.44 3.30 11.33
N ALA A 425 27.51 2.57 11.00
CA ALA A 425 28.68 3.16 10.35
C ALA A 425 28.34 3.76 8.98
N LEU A 426 27.60 3.03 8.15
CA LEU A 426 27.13 3.53 6.84
C LEU A 426 26.16 4.70 6.97
N ASP A 427 25.23 4.64 7.91
CA ASP A 427 24.28 5.74 8.18
C ASP A 427 25.00 7.01 8.68
N THR A 428 26.06 6.85 9.48
CA THR A 428 26.87 7.96 9.99
C THR A 428 27.67 8.63 8.87
N GLU A 429 28.30 7.84 7.98
CA GLU A 429 28.98 8.38 6.81
C GLU A 429 28.02 9.12 5.87
N ASP A 430 26.83 8.57 5.64
CA ASP A 430 25.78 9.22 4.85
C ASP A 430 25.29 10.53 5.51
N PHE A 431 25.14 10.52 6.83
CA PHE A 431 24.72 11.69 7.59
C PHE A 431 25.75 12.82 7.51
N PHE A 432 27.04 12.55 7.67
CA PHE A 432 28.09 13.57 7.51
C PHE A 432 28.19 14.09 6.07
N ARG A 433 27.78 13.29 5.08
CA ARG A 433 27.73 13.71 3.68
C ARG A 433 26.58 14.66 3.39
N ASP A 434 25.39 14.37 3.90
CA ASP A 434 24.17 15.14 3.66
C ASP A 434 23.29 15.18 4.93
N PRO A 435 23.62 16.08 5.88
CA PRO A 435 22.96 16.10 7.18
C PRO A 435 21.53 16.64 7.04
N ARG A 436 20.57 15.73 7.23
CA ARG A 436 19.13 16.01 7.24
C ARG A 436 18.48 15.36 8.44
N ILE A 437 17.35 15.89 8.89
CA ILE A 437 16.57 15.32 9.99
C ILE A 437 16.24 13.83 9.75
N GLY A 438 15.85 13.47 8.51
CA GLY A 438 15.59 12.08 8.15
C GLY A 438 16.81 11.18 8.31
N GLY A 439 17.99 11.64 7.86
CA GLY A 439 19.25 10.91 8.01
C GLY A 439 19.68 10.77 9.47
N TYR A 440 19.51 11.83 10.29
CA TYR A 440 19.74 11.78 11.74
C TYR A 440 18.87 10.71 12.41
N LYS A 441 17.57 10.69 12.13
CA LYS A 441 16.64 9.71 12.72
C LYS A 441 16.99 8.28 12.34
N GLN A 442 17.35 8.06 11.07
CA GLN A 442 17.79 6.75 10.60
C GLN A 442 19.07 6.29 11.33
N MET A 443 20.08 7.16 11.39
CA MET A 443 21.36 6.88 12.06
C MET A 443 21.18 6.59 13.56
N ILE A 444 20.35 7.35 14.27
CA ILE A 444 20.08 7.09 15.69
C ILE A 444 19.27 5.81 15.89
N ALA A 445 18.35 5.48 14.99
CA ALA A 445 17.61 4.22 15.05
C ALA A 445 18.54 3.01 14.90
N SER A 446 19.49 3.04 13.96
CA SER A 446 20.51 1.99 13.82
C SER A 446 21.47 1.96 15.02
N ALA A 447 21.92 3.13 15.50
CA ALA A 447 22.80 3.23 16.67
C ALA A 447 22.17 2.68 17.96
N LYS A 448 20.86 2.89 18.16
CA LYS A 448 20.11 2.32 19.30
C LYS A 448 20.04 0.79 19.22
N LYS A 449 19.81 0.23 18.03
CA LYS A 449 19.83 -1.23 17.82
C LYS A 449 21.22 -1.83 18.02
N ALA A 450 22.27 -1.05 17.77
CA ALA A 450 23.66 -1.41 18.00
C ALA A 450 24.17 -1.13 19.42
N ASP A 451 23.36 -0.54 20.30
CA ASP A 451 23.73 -0.13 21.68
C ASP A 451 24.95 0.82 21.75
N ILE A 452 25.08 1.73 20.78
CA ILE A 452 26.18 2.71 20.71
C ILE A 452 25.70 4.16 20.61
N ALA A 453 24.40 4.42 20.75
CA ALA A 453 23.84 5.77 20.59
C ALA A 453 24.50 6.81 21.51
N ASP A 454 24.72 6.48 22.78
CA ASP A 454 25.34 7.38 23.76
C ASP A 454 26.82 7.64 23.45
N SER A 455 27.54 6.63 22.98
CA SER A 455 28.95 6.75 22.55
C SER A 455 29.09 7.53 21.24
N LEU A 456 28.08 7.48 20.38
CA LEU A 456 28.06 8.15 19.07
C LEU A 456 27.69 9.64 19.19
N MET A 457 26.75 9.98 20.08
CA MET A 457 26.14 11.31 20.15
C MET A 457 27.13 12.49 20.30
N PRO A 458 28.20 12.42 21.12
CA PRO A 458 29.15 13.53 21.26
C PRO A 458 29.77 13.96 19.92
N TYR A 459 30.14 12.99 19.08
CA TYR A 459 30.72 13.25 17.76
C TYR A 459 29.73 13.90 16.79
N ILE A 460 28.46 13.49 16.88
CA ILE A 460 27.37 14.06 16.08
C ILE A 460 27.12 15.50 16.50
N GLN A 461 27.10 15.78 17.80
CA GLN A 461 26.92 17.13 18.33
C GLN A 461 28.08 18.04 17.95
N ASP A 462 29.33 17.59 18.08
CA ASP A 462 30.52 18.35 17.67
C ASP A 462 30.51 18.68 16.17
N TYR A 463 30.13 17.71 15.33
CA TYR A 463 29.97 17.94 13.89
C TYR A 463 28.90 18.98 13.59
N LEU A 464 27.74 18.92 14.26
CA LEU A 464 26.64 19.85 14.01
C LEU A 464 26.92 21.26 14.56
N LYS A 465 27.65 21.37 15.67
CA LYS A 465 28.00 22.66 16.32
C LYS A 465 29.19 23.35 15.67
N GLU A 466 30.22 22.60 15.29
CA GLU A 466 31.51 23.15 14.85
C GLU A 466 31.88 22.76 13.40
N GLY A 467 31.16 21.83 12.77
CA GLY A 467 31.49 21.30 11.44
C GLY A 467 32.68 20.35 11.42
N THR A 468 33.13 19.87 12.59
CA THR A 468 34.33 19.02 12.72
C THR A 468 33.96 17.55 12.49
N ILE A 469 34.59 16.90 11.52
CA ILE A 469 34.47 15.45 11.30
C ILE A 469 35.61 14.75 12.07
N PRO A 470 35.32 13.73 12.91
CA PRO A 470 36.33 13.11 13.80
C PRO A 470 37.52 12.50 13.07
N SER A 471 37.31 11.99 11.85
CA SER A 471 38.36 11.47 10.98
C SER A 471 38.05 11.84 9.53
N SER A 472 39.01 12.39 8.80
CA SER A 472 38.90 12.56 7.34
C SER A 472 39.14 11.21 6.67
N ALA A 473 38.23 10.25 6.82
CA ALA A 473 38.42 8.90 6.35
C ALA A 473 38.45 8.83 4.82
N LYS A 474 39.61 9.10 4.22
CA LYS A 474 39.95 8.60 2.90
C LYS A 474 40.21 7.09 2.96
N ASN A 475 40.70 6.58 4.11
CA ASN A 475 40.91 5.18 4.46
C ASN A 475 40.74 5.03 5.99
N GLY A 476 39.88 4.11 6.47
CA GLY A 476 39.63 3.86 7.90
C GLY A 476 38.22 4.24 8.39
N SER A 477 37.91 3.91 9.65
CA SER A 477 36.62 4.25 10.29
C SER A 477 36.41 5.77 10.43
N ILE A 478 35.17 6.20 10.22
CA ILE A 478 34.74 7.60 10.36
C ILE A 478 34.77 8.09 11.82
N ILE A 479 34.56 7.19 12.78
CA ILE A 479 34.70 7.44 14.22
C ILE A 479 35.49 6.27 14.82
N PRO A 480 36.84 6.31 14.75
CA PRO A 480 37.69 5.23 15.23
C PRO A 480 37.44 4.89 16.70
N GLY A 481 37.30 3.59 17.00
CA GLY A 481 37.01 3.09 18.34
C GLY A 481 35.53 3.00 18.70
N VAL A 482 34.64 3.65 17.93
CA VAL A 482 33.18 3.56 18.10
C VAL A 482 32.53 2.82 16.94
N LEU A 483 32.91 3.16 15.71
CA LEU A 483 32.37 2.56 14.49
C LEU A 483 33.42 1.71 13.75
N PRO A 484 33.01 0.63 13.07
CA PRO A 484 33.89 -0.14 12.20
C PRO A 484 34.20 0.60 10.90
N GLU A 485 35.20 0.12 10.17
CA GLU A 485 35.48 0.57 8.80
C GLU A 485 34.47 -0.05 7.82
N THR A 486 33.75 0.79 7.08
CA THR A 486 32.78 0.35 6.07
C THR A 486 33.47 -0.21 4.83
N GLY A 487 34.69 0.25 4.53
CA GLY A 487 35.42 -0.08 3.31
C GLY A 487 34.85 0.59 2.06
N VAL A 488 33.98 1.58 2.24
CA VAL A 488 33.40 2.40 1.17
C VAL A 488 34.05 3.78 1.21
N VAL A 489 34.60 4.23 0.08
CA VAL A 489 35.22 5.55 -0.05
C VAL A 489 34.29 6.45 -0.84
N LEU A 490 33.34 7.04 -0.12
CA LEU A 490 32.50 8.11 -0.65
C LEU A 490 33.38 9.37 -0.75
N GLY A 491 33.92 9.65 -1.94
CA GLY A 491 34.92 10.71 -2.15
C GLY A 491 34.55 12.10 -1.59
N ASN A 492 35.48 13.05 -1.60
CA ASN A 492 35.51 14.37 -0.92
C ASN A 492 34.31 15.37 -1.04
N ARG A 493 33.07 14.95 -1.27
CA ARG A 493 31.89 15.81 -1.32
C ARG A 493 31.05 15.69 -0.04
N TYR A 494 31.67 15.80 1.14
CA TYR A 494 30.91 16.16 2.33
C TYR A 494 30.27 17.52 2.06
N ALA A 495 28.95 17.65 2.27
CA ALA A 495 28.29 18.93 2.12
C ALA A 495 28.99 19.97 3.00
N ARG A 496 29.20 21.18 2.46
CA ARG A 496 29.58 22.31 3.32
C ARG A 496 28.37 22.64 4.17
N VAL A 497 28.39 22.19 5.42
CA VAL A 497 27.43 22.62 6.43
C VAL A 497 27.75 24.04 6.88
N ASN A 498 26.72 24.77 7.29
CA ASN A 498 26.86 26.04 8.00
C ASN A 498 26.60 25.76 9.48
N PRO A 499 27.64 25.42 10.28
CA PRO A 499 27.48 25.23 11.71
C PRO A 499 27.16 26.56 12.41
N PRO A 500 26.34 26.55 13.48
CA PRO A 500 25.63 25.40 14.01
C PRO A 500 24.43 25.00 13.12
N VAL A 501 24.25 23.69 12.89
CA VAL A 501 23.13 23.14 12.11
C VAL A 501 21.87 23.08 12.97
N LYS A 502 21.30 24.26 13.26
CA LYS A 502 20.20 24.46 14.22
C LYS A 502 19.00 23.51 14.03
N PRO A 503 18.50 23.23 12.81
CA PRO A 503 17.31 22.39 12.67
C PRO A 503 17.49 20.97 13.22
N ILE A 504 18.69 20.40 13.10
CA ILE A 504 18.99 19.05 13.60
C ILE A 504 19.32 19.10 15.09
N LEU A 505 20.04 20.13 15.55
CA LEU A 505 20.29 20.36 16.98
C LEU A 505 18.99 20.53 17.78
N LEU A 506 17.99 21.22 17.21
CA LEU A 506 16.65 21.32 17.78
C LEU A 506 15.98 19.95 17.86
N GLU A 507 16.05 19.13 16.80
CA GLU A 507 15.48 17.78 16.81
C GLU A 507 16.16 16.88 17.88
N ILE A 508 17.49 16.97 18.04
CA ILE A 508 18.23 16.28 19.11
C ILE A 508 17.71 16.67 20.50
N ALA A 509 17.53 17.98 20.73
CA ALA A 509 17.03 18.49 22.02
C ALA A 509 15.59 18.02 22.28
N LEU A 510 14.74 18.00 21.26
CA LEU A 510 13.37 17.47 21.35
C LEU A 510 13.34 15.97 21.67
N ASP A 511 14.18 15.17 21.01
CA ASP A 511 14.24 13.72 21.22
C ASP A 511 14.82 13.36 22.61
N SER A 512 15.66 14.23 23.16
CA SER A 512 16.25 14.07 24.50
C SER A 512 15.41 14.71 25.62
N ASN A 513 14.27 15.31 25.27
CA ASN A 513 13.44 16.11 26.19
C ASN A 513 14.26 17.16 26.98
N ASP A 514 15.18 17.84 26.29
CA ASP A 514 16.06 18.88 26.84
C ASP A 514 15.47 20.28 26.60
N PRO A 515 14.78 20.88 27.60
CA PRO A 515 14.17 22.19 27.45
C PRO A 515 15.19 23.32 27.24
N ASP A 516 16.43 23.18 27.73
CA ASP A 516 17.47 24.21 27.55
C ASP A 516 17.98 24.22 26.12
N GLY A 517 18.30 23.04 25.59
CA GLY A 517 18.67 22.88 24.18
C GLY A 517 17.57 23.32 23.22
N VAL A 518 16.30 23.05 23.54
CA VAL A 518 15.17 23.53 22.72
C VAL A 518 15.16 25.06 22.66
N LEU A 519 15.34 25.75 23.79
CA LEU A 519 15.40 27.22 23.80
C LEU A 519 16.63 27.77 23.05
N GLU A 520 17.77 27.10 23.14
CA GLU A 520 19.00 27.51 22.46
C GLU A 520 18.88 27.46 20.93
N TRP A 521 18.27 26.39 20.40
CA TRP A 521 18.24 26.13 18.95
C TRP A 521 16.95 26.54 18.26
N TYR A 522 15.87 26.79 19.00
CA TYR A 522 14.60 27.23 18.42
C TYR A 522 14.65 28.70 17.99
N ASP A 523 14.39 28.94 16.70
CA ASP A 523 14.16 30.28 16.16
C ASP A 523 12.71 30.42 15.62
N PRO A 524 11.87 31.25 16.26
CA PRO A 524 10.48 31.51 15.82
C PRO A 524 10.34 32.15 14.42
N ASN A 525 11.42 32.69 13.86
CA ASN A 525 11.45 33.36 12.56
C ASN A 525 11.99 32.46 11.43
N GLU A 526 12.92 31.54 11.71
CA GLU A 526 13.47 30.57 10.73
C GLU A 526 12.53 29.37 10.50
N SER A 527 11.68 29.03 11.48
CA SER A 527 10.69 27.93 11.44
C SER A 527 9.53 28.12 10.44
N ARG A 528 9.57 29.18 9.61
CA ARG A 528 8.60 29.48 8.54
C ARG A 528 8.72 28.60 7.28
N ILE A 529 9.63 27.62 7.26
CA ILE A 529 9.79 26.73 6.10
C ILE A 529 8.61 25.75 6.03
N ARG A 530 7.76 25.98 5.03
CA ARG A 530 6.59 25.21 4.53
C ARG A 530 6.50 23.77 5.05
N TYR A 531 5.59 23.53 5.99
CA TYR A 531 5.04 22.21 6.25
C TYR A 531 3.55 22.22 5.87
N GLY A 532 3.18 21.38 4.89
CA GLY A 532 1.79 21.16 4.47
C GLY A 532 1.03 20.18 5.36
N SER A 533 1.41 20.04 6.63
CA SER A 533 0.75 19.15 7.61
C SER A 533 0.24 19.97 8.80
N ILE A 534 -0.94 19.61 9.30
CA ILE A 534 -1.68 20.29 10.38
C ILE A 534 -0.97 20.23 11.75
N THR A 535 0.10 19.44 11.89
CA THR A 535 0.94 19.38 13.09
C THR A 535 2.23 20.20 12.89
N SER A 536 2.25 21.45 13.32
CA SER A 536 3.48 22.27 13.36
C SER A 536 4.49 21.65 14.34
N PRO A 537 5.81 21.66 14.04
CA PRO A 537 6.87 21.32 15.01
C PRO A 537 6.75 22.08 16.34
N ASP A 538 6.09 23.24 16.31
CA ASP A 538 5.84 24.12 17.45
C ASP A 538 5.09 23.46 18.62
N ASP A 539 4.19 22.51 18.39
CA ASP A 539 3.47 21.86 19.51
C ASP A 539 4.41 20.97 20.33
N ARG A 540 5.26 20.20 19.65
CA ARG A 540 6.28 19.35 20.28
C ARG A 540 7.28 20.19 21.08
N ILE A 541 7.66 21.35 20.54
CA ILE A 541 8.53 22.33 21.19
C ILE A 541 7.87 22.87 22.46
N ALA A 542 6.60 23.31 22.37
CA ALA A 542 5.87 23.83 23.51
C ALA A 542 5.66 22.75 24.60
N ASP A 543 5.38 21.50 24.22
CA ASP A 543 5.23 20.39 25.16
C ASP A 543 6.52 20.14 25.98
N VAL A 544 7.70 20.14 25.34
CA VAL A 544 9.00 19.99 26.03
C VAL A 544 9.30 21.19 26.94
N LEU A 545 8.93 22.39 26.51
CA LEU A 545 9.15 23.62 27.30
C LEU A 545 8.18 23.77 28.47
N ALA A 546 7.01 23.11 28.45
CA ALA A 546 5.88 23.42 29.34
C ALA A 546 6.19 23.32 30.84
N GLU A 547 7.09 22.42 31.24
CA GLU A 547 7.44 22.21 32.64
C GLU A 547 8.46 23.24 33.16
N LYS A 548 9.54 23.48 32.41
CA LYS A 548 10.65 24.36 32.84
C LYS A 548 10.46 25.82 32.40
N TYR A 549 9.84 26.04 31.25
CA TYR A 549 9.63 27.34 30.60
C TYR A 549 8.15 27.52 30.19
N PRO A 550 7.22 27.53 31.17
CA PRO A 550 5.78 27.54 30.89
C PRO A 550 5.31 28.78 30.11
N GLU A 551 5.96 29.94 30.28
CA GLU A 551 5.60 31.15 29.54
C GLU A 551 5.90 31.01 28.04
N ASN A 552 7.06 30.45 27.68
CA ASN A 552 7.43 30.17 26.29
C ASN A 552 6.45 29.17 25.65
N ALA A 553 6.11 28.10 26.37
CA ALA A 553 5.13 27.12 25.89
C ALA A 553 3.75 27.74 25.66
N ILE A 554 3.28 28.54 26.62
CA ILE A 554 2.01 29.28 26.51
C ILE A 554 2.02 30.20 25.29
N ASP A 555 3.09 30.97 25.07
CA ASP A 555 3.18 31.89 23.92
C ASP A 555 3.14 31.16 22.58
N ILE A 556 3.79 30.00 22.47
CA ILE A 556 3.74 29.16 21.28
C ILE A 556 2.32 28.64 21.04
N TRP A 557 1.66 28.08 22.05
CA TRP A 557 0.27 27.61 21.93
C TRP A 557 -0.71 28.75 21.63
N LYS A 558 -0.52 29.94 22.22
CA LYS A 558 -1.34 31.14 21.92
C LYS A 558 -1.19 31.53 20.46
N LYS A 559 0.03 31.52 19.92
CA LYS A 559 0.31 31.81 18.50
C LYS A 559 -0.39 30.79 17.58
N GLN A 560 -0.28 29.50 17.89
CA GLN A 560 -0.93 28.42 17.13
C GLN A 560 -2.47 28.52 17.17
N ALA A 561 -3.04 28.71 18.37
CA ALA A 561 -4.48 28.92 18.53
C ALA A 561 -4.98 30.12 17.70
N THR A 562 -4.27 31.24 17.78
CA THR A 562 -4.60 32.47 17.03
C THR A 562 -4.53 32.25 15.51
N GLN A 563 -3.52 31.55 15.01
CA GLN A 563 -3.40 31.22 13.58
C GLN A 563 -4.60 30.40 13.11
N ILE A 564 -4.95 29.33 13.82
CA ILE A 564 -6.10 28.47 13.49
C ILE A 564 -7.41 29.26 13.53
N ILE A 565 -7.62 30.08 14.55
CA ILE A 565 -8.82 30.91 14.66
C ILE A 565 -8.91 31.88 13.48
N ASN A 566 -7.79 32.42 13.01
CA ASN A 566 -7.73 33.37 11.89
C ASN A 566 -7.88 32.73 10.51
N MET A 567 -7.70 31.41 10.36
CA MET A 567 -7.99 30.70 9.10
C MET A 567 -9.48 30.75 8.72
N LYS A 568 -10.38 31.04 9.67
CA LYS A 568 -11.85 31.12 9.47
C LYS A 568 -12.49 29.84 8.90
N VAL A 569 -11.82 28.68 9.03
CA VAL A 569 -12.35 27.37 8.67
C VAL A 569 -13.08 26.79 9.88
N PRO A 570 -14.42 26.66 9.87
CA PRO A 570 -15.14 26.30 11.09
C PRO A 570 -14.83 24.91 11.64
N ASP A 571 -14.36 23.99 10.78
CA ASP A 571 -13.92 22.65 11.18
C ASP A 571 -12.58 22.64 11.93
N HIS A 572 -11.76 23.69 11.80
CA HIS A 572 -10.44 23.75 12.43
C HIS A 572 -10.47 24.33 13.86
N TYR A 573 -11.55 24.99 14.27
CA TYR A 573 -11.66 25.63 15.59
C TYR A 573 -11.39 24.69 16.75
N HIS A 574 -11.68 23.41 16.58
CA HIS A 574 -11.30 22.34 17.49
C HIS A 574 -9.82 22.37 17.90
N PHE A 575 -8.91 22.47 16.92
CA PHE A 575 -7.47 22.46 17.18
C PHE A 575 -7.04 23.68 18.01
N ALA A 576 -7.69 24.84 17.80
CA ALA A 576 -7.47 26.01 18.66
C ALA A 576 -7.94 25.75 20.10
N VAL A 577 -9.08 25.09 20.29
CA VAL A 577 -9.57 24.72 21.64
C VAL A 577 -8.59 23.77 22.33
N GLN A 578 -7.99 22.80 21.62
CA GLN A 578 -6.97 21.92 22.20
C GLN A 578 -5.76 22.70 22.75
N TYR A 579 -5.26 23.69 22.01
CA TYR A 579 -4.18 24.55 22.51
C TYR A 579 -4.62 25.39 23.71
N LEU A 580 -5.85 25.89 23.73
CA LEU A 580 -6.40 26.60 24.90
C LEU A 580 -6.55 25.70 26.12
N MET A 581 -6.84 24.40 25.94
CA MET A 581 -6.83 23.41 27.02
C MET A 581 -5.41 23.22 27.58
N LYS A 582 -4.40 23.04 26.72
CA LYS A 582 -3.00 22.94 27.16
C LYS A 582 -2.56 24.18 27.95
N ILE A 583 -2.92 25.38 27.48
CA ILE A 583 -2.68 26.64 28.20
C ILE A 583 -3.38 26.63 29.56
N ARG A 584 -4.68 26.29 29.63
CA ARG A 584 -5.44 26.18 30.89
C ARG A 584 -4.70 25.29 31.89
N ASP A 585 -4.32 24.09 31.45
CA ASP A 585 -3.78 23.07 32.33
C ASP A 585 -2.42 23.50 32.90
N ILE A 586 -1.55 24.11 32.09
CA ILE A 586 -0.28 24.69 32.57
C ILE A 586 -0.52 25.93 33.44
N SER A 587 -1.47 26.80 33.09
CA SER A 587 -1.82 27.97 33.92
C SER A 587 -2.38 27.56 35.28
N VAL A 588 -3.16 26.47 35.37
CA VAL A 588 -3.63 25.91 36.64
C VAL A 588 -2.45 25.38 37.46
N LYS A 589 -1.55 24.58 36.85
CA LYS A 589 -0.35 24.05 37.52
C LYS A 589 0.58 25.14 38.04
N THR A 590 0.70 26.24 37.31
CA THR A 590 1.58 27.38 37.65
C THR A 590 0.91 28.45 38.52
N GLY A 591 -0.35 28.25 38.94
CA GLY A 591 -1.10 29.20 39.77
C GLY A 591 -1.59 30.46 39.04
N LYS A 592 -1.53 30.49 37.71
CA LYS A 592 -1.92 31.60 36.83
C LYS A 592 -3.35 31.47 36.25
N THR A 593 -4.25 30.78 36.96
CA THR A 593 -5.63 30.55 36.50
C THR A 593 -6.40 31.86 36.23
N ALA A 594 -6.12 32.93 36.98
CA ALA A 594 -6.74 34.24 36.77
C ALA A 594 -6.35 34.85 35.41
N GLU A 595 -5.07 34.79 35.04
CA GLU A 595 -4.56 35.26 33.75
C GLU A 595 -5.17 34.47 32.58
N PHE A 596 -5.32 33.15 32.73
CA PHE A 596 -6.00 32.32 31.73
C PHE A 596 -7.47 32.69 31.58
N SER A 597 -8.17 32.96 32.68
CA SER A 597 -9.58 33.34 32.66
C SER A 597 -9.79 34.68 31.94
N GLU A 598 -8.92 35.65 32.18
CA GLU A 598 -8.91 36.92 31.46
C GLU A 598 -8.60 36.73 29.96
N TYR A 599 -7.60 35.91 29.64
CA TYR A 599 -7.24 35.58 28.25
C TYR A 599 -8.40 34.92 27.50
N LEU A 600 -9.06 33.93 28.11
CA LEU A 600 -10.22 33.26 27.53
C LEU A 600 -11.40 34.23 27.32
N GLN A 601 -11.62 35.15 28.27
CA GLN A 601 -12.66 36.17 28.13
C GLN A 601 -12.37 37.12 26.98
N ASN A 602 -11.11 37.53 26.79
CA ASN A 602 -10.70 38.36 25.66
C ASN A 602 -10.88 37.64 24.32
N ILE A 603 -10.54 36.35 24.22
CA ILE A 603 -10.81 35.54 23.03
C ILE A 603 -12.31 35.51 22.70
N LYS A 604 -13.17 35.34 23.72
CA LYS A 604 -14.62 35.30 23.52
C LYS A 604 -15.18 36.62 23.03
N THR A 605 -14.70 37.75 23.56
CA THR A 605 -15.16 39.09 23.14
C THR A 605 -14.68 39.41 21.72
N GLU A 606 -13.42 39.14 21.39
CA GLU A 606 -12.84 39.38 20.07
C GLU A 606 -13.52 38.55 18.98
N HIS A 607 -13.82 37.29 19.28
CA HIS A 607 -14.36 36.33 18.32
C HIS A 607 -15.86 36.03 18.50
N ALA A 608 -16.60 36.90 19.20
CA ALA A 608 -18.03 36.72 19.51
C ALA A 608 -18.91 36.41 18.29
N ARG A 609 -18.53 36.89 17.10
CA ARG A 609 -19.26 36.65 15.84
C ARG A 609 -19.07 35.22 15.28
N LYS A 610 -18.02 34.50 15.70
CA LYS A 610 -17.72 33.13 15.26
C LYS A 610 -18.51 32.12 16.10
N LYS A 611 -19.83 32.04 15.88
CA LYS A 611 -20.76 31.23 16.71
C LYS A 611 -20.31 29.78 16.95
N ARG A 612 -19.79 29.12 15.90
CA ARG A 612 -19.27 27.74 16.02
C ARG A 612 -18.04 27.64 16.92
N PHE A 613 -17.11 28.60 16.85
CA PHE A 613 -15.95 28.65 17.74
C PHE A 613 -16.39 28.89 19.20
N ILE A 614 -17.29 29.84 19.44
CA ILE A 614 -17.81 30.13 20.78
C ILE A 614 -18.49 28.90 21.40
N GLN A 615 -19.23 28.11 20.60
CA GLN A 615 -19.82 26.85 21.06
C GLN A 615 -18.77 25.83 21.52
N GLU A 616 -17.65 25.71 20.80
CA GLU A 616 -16.56 24.77 21.15
C GLU A 616 -15.80 25.20 22.42
N LEU A 617 -15.78 26.50 22.76
CA LEU A 617 -15.14 27.00 23.98
C LEU A 617 -15.86 26.59 25.29
N SER A 618 -17.10 26.10 25.21
CA SER A 618 -17.85 25.62 26.39
C SER A 618 -17.10 24.52 27.16
N VAL A 619 -16.32 23.69 26.44
CA VAL A 619 -15.52 22.60 27.02
C VAL A 619 -14.46 23.11 28.00
N LEU A 620 -13.97 24.34 27.82
CA LEU A 620 -12.94 24.93 28.69
C LEU A 620 -13.45 25.33 30.08
N GLU A 621 -14.77 25.40 30.26
CA GLU A 621 -15.41 25.83 31.52
C GLU A 621 -15.65 24.67 32.49
N GLY A 622 -15.40 23.42 32.09
CA GLY A 622 -15.53 22.24 32.96
C GLY A 622 -16.95 21.96 33.46
N ARG A 623 -17.97 22.56 32.85
CA ARG A 623 -19.38 22.37 33.21
C ARG A 623 -19.86 20.98 32.84
N THR A 624 -20.76 20.44 33.66
CA THR A 624 -21.45 19.18 33.34
C THR A 624 -22.41 19.43 32.16
N ILE A 625 -22.66 18.40 31.36
CA ILE A 625 -23.60 18.50 30.24
C ILE A 625 -25.00 18.91 30.74
N LEU A 626 -25.37 18.50 31.96
CA LEU A 626 -26.65 18.82 32.58
C LEU A 626 -26.78 20.31 32.96
N GLU A 627 -25.68 21.01 33.18
CA GLU A 627 -25.67 22.47 33.42
C GLU A 627 -25.74 23.27 32.10
N ASP A 628 -25.29 22.68 30.99
CA ASP A 628 -25.20 23.33 29.67
C ASP A 628 -26.47 23.19 28.81
N ILE A 629 -27.11 22.02 28.83
CA ILE A 629 -28.48 21.80 28.30
C ILE A 629 -29.43 22.36 29.33
#